data_AF-A0A4Y2S9W5-F1
#
_entry.id   AF-A0A4Y2S9W5-F1
#
_cell.length_a   1.000
_cell.length_b   1.000
_cell.length_c   1.000
_cell.angle_alpha   90.00
_cell.angle_beta   90.00
_cell.angle_gamma   90.00
#
_symmetry.space_group_name_H-M   'P 1'
#
loop_
_entity.id
_entity.type
_entity.pdbx_description
1 polymer ?
#
loop_
_entity_poly.entity_id
_entity_poly.type
_entity_poly.pdbx_seq_one_letter_code
_entity_poly.pdbx_strand_id
1 'polypeptide(L)'
;MAEVAQTAAEVNDAEDFMEKAIKVQMECIEFVERIPKISKENLRKHKELMTKFMGVVSRQRIVIAMLLGKTHEQKEILDKKFEALESPRVSYAEKAGFHRSRSGKIEQGAVALIYPKTECEKGLVKNKLQSVIDPAKIKVGIRSVRNLNKGGVVIECGSEQKIQRLKEEIEKNEVTKDEMELKRPKKFNPKLLSTTWKTI
;
A
#
# COMPACT_ATOMS: atom_id res chain seq x y z
N MET A 1 3.64 23.41 19.79
CA MET A 1 3.94 24.81 20.21
C MET A 1 5.00 24.83 21.32
N ALA A 2 4.89 24.02 22.37
CA ALA A 2 5.89 23.97 23.45
C ALA A 2 7.26 23.38 23.03
N GLU A 3 7.29 22.36 22.17
CA GLU A 3 8.54 21.67 21.81
C GLU A 3 9.42 22.48 20.82
N VAL A 4 8.81 23.22 19.88
CA VAL A 4 9.51 24.17 18.98
C VAL A 4 10.14 25.33 19.77
N ALA A 5 9.51 25.76 20.85
CA ALA A 5 10.06 26.77 21.76
C ALA A 5 11.25 26.23 22.56
N GLN A 6 11.29 24.93 22.83
CA GLN A 6 12.36 24.26 23.56
C GLN A 6 13.63 24.15 22.70
N THR A 7 13.48 23.81 21.41
CA THR A 7 14.60 23.82 20.45
C THR A 7 15.15 25.23 20.18
N ALA A 8 14.29 26.26 20.20
CA ALA A 8 14.74 27.65 20.05
C ALA A 8 15.49 28.15 21.30
N ALA A 9 15.09 27.70 22.50
CA ALA A 9 15.78 28.02 23.74
C ALA A 9 17.17 27.36 23.82
N GLU A 10 17.31 26.09 23.43
CA GLU A 10 18.59 25.37 23.45
C GLU A 10 19.61 25.92 22.43
N VAL A 11 19.14 26.45 21.29
CA VAL A 11 20.00 27.14 20.30
C VAL A 11 20.51 28.47 20.85
N ASN A 12 19.68 29.21 21.60
CA ASN A 12 20.06 30.43 22.31
C ASN A 12 21.14 30.16 23.37
N ASP A 13 20.99 29.07 24.15
CA ASP A 13 21.98 28.68 25.16
C ASP A 13 23.34 28.32 24.52
N ALA A 14 23.35 27.68 23.35
CA ALA A 14 24.58 27.34 22.63
C ALA A 14 25.32 28.57 22.05
N GLU A 15 24.60 29.60 21.62
CA GLU A 15 25.18 30.90 21.25
C GLU A 15 25.80 31.59 22.47
N ASP A 16 25.12 31.56 23.60
CA ASP A 16 25.58 32.12 24.88
C ASP A 16 26.86 31.42 25.39
N PHE A 17 27.01 30.10 25.18
CA PHE A 17 28.24 29.36 25.49
C PHE A 17 29.41 29.72 24.56
N MET A 18 29.16 29.94 23.27
CA MET A 18 30.21 30.36 22.33
C MET A 18 30.71 31.77 22.65
N GLU A 19 29.81 32.67 23.02
CA GLU A 19 30.17 34.03 23.43
C GLU A 19 31.00 34.01 24.73
N LYS A 20 30.60 33.20 25.72
CA LYS A 20 31.41 32.94 26.93
C LYS A 20 32.79 32.37 26.60
N ALA A 21 32.89 31.43 25.67
CA ALA A 21 34.16 30.82 25.26
C ALA A 21 35.09 31.84 24.59
N ILE A 22 34.55 32.70 23.72
CA ILE A 22 35.31 33.81 23.09
C ILE A 22 35.79 34.79 24.17
N LYS A 23 34.94 35.14 25.13
CA LYS A 23 35.31 36.02 26.24
C LYS A 23 36.47 35.45 27.07
N VAL A 24 36.37 34.18 27.46
CA VAL A 24 37.44 33.48 28.19
C VAL A 24 38.74 33.43 27.36
N GLN A 25 38.63 33.21 26.04
CA GLN A 25 39.80 33.26 25.15
C GLN A 25 40.47 34.64 25.16
N MET A 26 39.70 35.72 25.11
CA MET A 26 40.25 37.08 25.20
C MET A 26 40.95 37.30 26.54
N GLU A 27 40.32 36.90 27.66
CA GLU A 27 40.91 37.00 28.99
C GLU A 27 42.25 36.24 29.10
N CYS A 28 42.33 35.04 28.49
CA CYS A 28 43.59 34.30 28.41
C CYS A 28 44.67 35.05 27.61
N ILE A 29 44.31 35.64 26.47
CA ILE A 29 45.26 36.41 25.65
C ILE A 29 45.75 37.64 26.42
N GLU A 30 44.85 38.38 27.06
CA GLU A 30 45.19 39.55 27.88
C GLU A 30 46.11 39.18 29.05
N PHE A 31 45.86 38.04 29.70
CA PHE A 31 46.73 37.53 30.76
C PHE A 31 48.14 37.21 30.23
N VAL A 32 48.23 36.52 29.09
CA VAL A 32 49.50 36.14 28.46
C VAL A 32 50.29 37.38 28.05
N GLU A 33 49.62 38.44 27.57
CA GLU A 33 50.24 39.71 27.19
C GLU A 33 50.83 40.48 28.39
N ARG A 34 50.30 40.29 29.61
CA ARG A 34 50.82 40.91 30.83
C ARG A 34 52.11 40.25 31.36
N ILE A 35 52.54 39.12 30.79
CA ILE A 35 53.75 38.42 31.24
C ILE A 35 55.00 39.13 30.70
N PRO A 36 55.86 39.72 31.57
CA PRO A 36 56.91 40.66 31.15
C PRO A 36 58.10 40.05 30.38
N LYS A 37 58.11 38.73 30.13
CA LYS A 37 59.19 38.01 29.44
C LYS A 37 58.74 37.16 28.24
N ILE A 38 57.49 37.31 27.78
CA ILE A 38 57.02 36.55 26.64
C ILE A 38 57.59 37.13 25.33
N SER A 39 58.16 36.26 24.50
CA SER A 39 58.62 36.68 23.16
C SER A 39 57.41 36.94 22.26
N LYS A 40 57.53 37.91 21.35
CA LYS A 40 56.49 38.19 20.35
C LYS A 40 56.14 36.94 19.51
N GLU A 41 57.13 36.09 19.26
CA GLU A 41 56.95 34.84 18.51
C GLU A 41 56.10 33.82 19.28
N ASN A 42 56.34 33.66 20.59
CA ASN A 42 55.56 32.76 21.43
C ASN A 42 54.12 33.25 21.58
N LEU A 43 53.93 34.58 21.70
CA LEU A 43 52.59 35.18 21.73
C LEU A 43 51.84 34.93 20.42
N ARG A 44 52.51 35.11 19.27
CA ARG A 44 51.93 34.83 17.95
C ARG A 44 51.50 33.38 17.81
N LYS A 45 52.37 32.43 18.20
CA LYS A 45 52.05 30.99 18.20
C LYS A 45 50.88 30.68 19.13
N HIS A 46 50.81 31.29 20.30
CA HIS A 46 49.68 31.12 21.22
C HIS A 46 48.36 31.59 20.60
N LYS A 47 48.34 32.79 20.01
CA LYS A 47 47.15 33.31 19.29
C LYS A 47 46.72 32.36 18.17
N GLU A 48 47.66 31.89 17.36
CA GLU A 48 47.38 30.96 16.26
C GLU A 48 46.80 29.62 16.76
N LEU A 49 47.37 29.05 17.83
CA LEU A 49 46.86 27.82 18.46
C LEU A 49 45.45 28.00 19.02
N MET A 50 45.17 29.11 19.69
CA MET A 50 43.84 29.40 20.23
C MET A 50 42.80 29.57 19.10
N THR A 51 43.15 30.26 18.02
CA THR A 51 42.27 30.37 16.84
C THR A 51 41.99 29.00 16.21
N LYS A 52 43.00 28.14 16.07
CA LYS A 52 42.83 26.76 15.58
C LYS A 52 41.92 25.95 16.50
N PHE A 53 42.11 26.05 17.81
CA PHE A 53 41.30 25.38 18.81
C PHE A 53 39.83 25.80 18.73
N MET A 54 39.54 27.11 18.69
CA MET A 54 38.17 27.59 18.51
C MET A 54 37.55 27.10 17.20
N GLY A 55 38.32 27.03 16.12
CA GLY A 55 37.85 26.45 14.86
C GLY A 55 37.43 24.97 15.00
N VAL A 56 38.10 24.19 15.85
CA VAL A 56 37.71 22.81 16.16
C VAL A 56 36.42 22.78 16.98
N VAL A 57 36.32 23.61 18.02
CA VAL A 57 35.12 23.70 18.87
C VAL A 57 33.88 24.10 18.05
N SER A 58 34.00 25.10 17.17
CA SER A 58 32.91 25.52 16.29
C SER A 58 32.44 24.40 15.36
N ARG A 59 33.37 23.62 14.79
CA ARG A 59 33.01 22.46 13.96
C ARG A 59 32.31 21.36 14.77
N GLN A 60 32.78 21.09 15.98
CA GLN A 60 32.13 20.13 16.88
C GLN A 60 30.70 20.57 17.21
N ARG A 61 30.49 21.87 17.51
CA ARG A 61 29.15 22.43 17.75
C ARG A 61 28.20 22.15 16.57
N ILE A 62 28.63 22.40 15.33
CA ILE A 62 27.81 22.16 14.13
C ILE A 62 27.43 20.68 14.00
N VAL A 63 28.39 19.77 14.18
CA VAL A 63 28.14 18.32 14.08
C VAL A 63 27.13 17.85 15.14
N ILE A 64 27.27 18.33 16.38
CA ILE A 64 26.34 18.01 17.47
C ILE A 64 24.93 18.50 17.13
N ALA A 65 24.78 19.74 16.65
CA ALA A 65 23.49 20.28 16.25
C ALA A 65 22.83 19.45 15.12
N MET A 66 23.60 19.01 14.13
CA MET A 66 23.11 18.13 13.06
C MET A 66 22.65 16.77 13.59
N LEU A 67 23.40 16.18 14.53
CA LEU A 67 23.05 14.89 15.14
C LEU A 67 21.79 15.00 16.00
N LEU A 68 21.65 16.07 16.78
CA LEU A 68 20.44 16.37 17.55
C LEU A 68 19.22 16.49 16.63
N GLY A 69 19.33 17.21 15.52
CA GLY A 69 18.25 17.32 14.52
C GLY A 69 17.81 15.96 13.97
N LYS A 70 18.77 15.12 13.53
CA LYS A 70 18.47 13.76 13.05
C LYS A 70 17.82 12.87 14.11
N THR A 71 18.22 13.04 15.37
CA THR A 71 17.68 12.26 16.49
C THR A 71 16.24 12.67 16.79
N HIS A 72 15.94 13.97 16.72
CA HIS A 72 14.58 14.50 16.84
C HIS A 72 13.66 13.98 15.72
N GLU A 73 14.12 14.00 14.47
CA GLU A 73 13.36 13.45 13.34
C GLU A 73 13.04 11.95 13.55
N GLN A 74 14.03 11.18 14.01
CA GLN A 74 13.82 9.76 14.31
C GLN A 74 12.82 9.54 15.44
N LYS A 75 12.87 10.37 16.49
CA LYS A 75 11.92 10.34 17.60
C LYS A 75 10.50 10.61 17.11
N GLU A 76 10.29 11.65 16.29
CA GLU A 76 8.95 11.94 15.73
C GLU A 76 8.40 10.79 14.88
N ILE A 77 9.26 10.15 14.07
CA ILE A 77 8.84 8.99 13.27
C ILE A 77 8.42 7.83 14.18
N LEU A 78 9.14 7.63 15.27
CA LEU A 78 8.84 6.58 16.23
C LEU A 78 7.51 6.85 16.95
N ASP A 79 7.31 8.08 17.43
CA ASP A 79 6.09 8.49 18.13
C ASP A 79 4.85 8.35 17.21
N LYS A 80 4.94 8.78 15.94
CA LYS A 80 3.89 8.58 14.93
C LYS A 80 3.55 7.10 14.72
N LYS A 81 4.55 6.22 14.75
CA LYS A 81 4.32 4.77 14.65
C LYS A 81 3.62 4.24 15.90
N PHE A 82 4.02 4.68 17.09
CA PHE A 82 3.35 4.29 18.33
C PHE A 82 1.89 4.76 18.37
N GLU A 83 1.60 6.00 18.00
CA GLU A 83 0.23 6.51 17.89
C GLU A 83 -0.61 5.68 16.90
N ALA A 84 -0.02 5.29 15.76
CA ALA A 84 -0.68 4.41 14.80
C ALA A 84 -0.96 2.99 15.35
N LEU A 85 -0.16 2.52 16.31
CA LEU A 85 -0.38 1.25 17.01
C LEU A 85 -1.47 1.35 18.08
N GLU A 86 -1.54 2.49 18.80
CA GLU A 86 -2.51 2.75 19.85
C GLU A 86 -3.89 3.15 19.31
N SER A 87 -3.93 3.76 18.13
CA SER A 87 -5.21 4.02 17.45
C SER A 87 -5.98 2.71 17.27
N PRO A 88 -7.32 2.71 17.46
CA PRO A 88 -8.13 1.53 17.23
C PRO A 88 -7.87 1.00 15.83
N ARG A 89 -7.15 -0.11 15.75
CA ARG A 89 -6.92 -0.80 14.48
C ARG A 89 -8.27 -1.29 14.00
N VAL A 90 -8.85 -0.59 13.03
CA VAL A 90 -10.03 -1.02 12.29
C VAL A 90 -9.80 -2.47 11.88
N SER A 91 -10.65 -3.37 12.37
CA SER A 91 -10.46 -4.82 12.19
C SER A 91 -10.35 -5.14 10.69
N TYR A 92 -9.60 -6.18 10.33
CA TYR A 92 -9.53 -6.61 8.93
C TYR A 92 -10.94 -6.86 8.34
N ALA A 93 -11.89 -7.33 9.17
CA ALA A 93 -13.29 -7.50 8.80
C ALA A 93 -14.00 -6.17 8.49
N GLU A 94 -13.60 -5.09 9.15
CA GLU A 94 -14.20 -3.76 9.10
C GLU A 94 -13.60 -2.95 7.92
N LYS A 95 -12.28 -3.08 7.66
CA LYS A 95 -11.65 -2.61 6.41
C LYS A 95 -12.12 -3.38 5.17
N ALA A 96 -12.39 -4.69 5.31
CA ALA A 96 -12.99 -5.49 4.24
C ALA A 96 -14.46 -5.12 3.96
N GLY A 97 -15.13 -4.43 4.89
CA GLY A 97 -16.50 -3.93 4.71
C GLY A 97 -16.59 -2.78 3.70
N PHE A 98 -15.59 -1.89 3.66
CA PHE A 98 -15.59 -0.72 2.77
C PHE A 98 -15.41 -1.05 1.28
N HIS A 99 -14.80 -2.20 0.95
CA HIS A 99 -14.69 -2.66 -0.45
C HIS A 99 -15.80 -3.61 -0.89
N ARG A 100 -16.73 -3.99 0.01
CA ARG A 100 -17.89 -4.84 -0.36
C ARG A 100 -19.10 -4.04 -0.87
N SER A 101 -18.98 -2.72 -0.98
CA SER A 101 -19.98 -1.84 -1.61
C SER A 101 -19.88 -1.81 -3.14
N ARG A 102 -19.51 -2.92 -3.78
CA ARG A 102 -19.91 -3.21 -5.16
C ARG A 102 -21.00 -4.28 -5.18
N SER A 103 -21.94 -4.22 -4.25
CA SER A 103 -23.29 -4.67 -4.53
C SER A 103 -24.04 -3.55 -5.24
N GLY A 104 -23.56 -3.16 -6.43
CA GLY A 104 -24.53 -2.74 -7.43
C GLY A 104 -25.47 -3.92 -7.57
N LYS A 105 -26.79 -3.71 -7.65
CA LYS A 105 -27.73 -4.76 -8.06
C LYS A 105 -27.15 -5.37 -9.33
N ILE A 106 -26.45 -6.50 -9.22
CA ILE A 106 -26.14 -7.33 -10.36
C ILE A 106 -27.52 -7.81 -10.74
N GLU A 107 -28.13 -7.17 -11.74
CA GLU A 107 -29.28 -7.72 -12.42
C GLU A 107 -28.91 -9.16 -12.72
N GLN A 108 -29.59 -10.10 -12.06
CA GLN A 108 -29.29 -11.52 -12.15
C GLN A 108 -29.31 -11.87 -13.63
N GLY A 109 -28.13 -11.96 -14.22
CA GLY A 109 -27.98 -12.33 -15.62
C GLY A 109 -28.57 -13.72 -15.76
N ALA A 110 -29.31 -13.94 -16.83
CA ALA A 110 -29.72 -15.30 -17.11
C ALA A 110 -28.44 -16.12 -17.43
N VAL A 111 -28.40 -17.38 -17.03
CA VAL A 111 -27.22 -18.24 -17.16
C VAL A 111 -27.57 -19.48 -17.96
N ALA A 112 -26.73 -19.81 -18.94
CA ALA A 112 -26.84 -21.01 -19.76
C ALA A 112 -25.63 -21.93 -19.51
N LEU A 113 -25.87 -23.23 -19.32
CA LEU A 113 -24.83 -24.25 -19.20
C LEU A 113 -24.78 -25.07 -20.48
N ILE A 114 -23.64 -25.10 -21.16
CA ILE A 114 -23.40 -25.92 -22.35
C ILE A 114 -22.43 -27.03 -21.95
N TYR A 115 -22.81 -28.29 -22.16
CA TYR A 115 -21.94 -29.44 -21.95
C TYR A 115 -21.74 -30.20 -23.26
N PRO A 116 -20.54 -30.71 -23.56
CA PRO A 116 -20.38 -31.69 -24.61
C PRO A 116 -20.99 -33.03 -24.17
N LYS A 117 -21.55 -33.81 -25.11
CA LYS A 117 -22.11 -35.15 -24.86
C LYS A 117 -21.01 -36.16 -24.51
N THR A 118 -19.82 -36.01 -25.09
CA THR A 118 -18.60 -36.73 -24.71
C THR A 118 -17.74 -35.86 -23.80
N GLU A 119 -17.14 -36.44 -22.75
CA GLU A 119 -16.25 -35.69 -21.87
C GLU A 119 -15.02 -35.22 -22.66
N CYS A 120 -14.81 -33.90 -22.71
CA CYS A 120 -13.70 -33.27 -23.43
C CYS A 120 -12.80 -32.48 -22.47
N GLU A 121 -11.57 -32.21 -22.91
CA GLU A 121 -10.64 -31.34 -22.18
C GLU A 121 -11.19 -29.92 -22.00
N LYS A 122 -10.79 -29.28 -20.90
CA LYS A 122 -11.25 -27.94 -20.53
C LYS A 122 -10.80 -26.93 -21.60
N GLY A 123 -11.76 -26.23 -22.20
CA GLY A 123 -11.50 -25.13 -23.13
C GLY A 123 -11.68 -25.45 -24.61
N LEU A 124 -11.72 -26.73 -25.02
CA LEU A 124 -11.99 -27.09 -26.41
C LEU A 124 -13.38 -26.63 -26.87
N VAL A 125 -14.39 -26.85 -26.03
CA VAL A 125 -15.78 -26.42 -26.28
C VAL A 125 -15.87 -24.89 -26.34
N LYS A 126 -15.12 -24.18 -25.50
CA LYS A 126 -15.07 -22.71 -25.52
C LYS A 126 -14.47 -22.18 -26.82
N ASN A 127 -13.35 -22.76 -27.28
CA ASN A 127 -12.68 -22.35 -28.50
C ASN A 127 -13.56 -22.64 -29.73
N LYS A 128 -14.20 -23.82 -29.77
CA LYS A 128 -15.18 -24.17 -30.81
C LYS A 128 -16.33 -23.17 -30.83
N LEU A 129 -16.95 -22.88 -29.68
CA LEU A 129 -18.04 -21.91 -29.58
C LEU A 129 -17.63 -20.50 -30.01
N GLN A 130 -16.42 -20.05 -29.66
CA GLN A 130 -15.90 -18.74 -30.09
C GLN A 130 -15.64 -18.67 -31.60
N SER A 131 -15.18 -19.78 -32.20
CA SER A 131 -14.92 -19.83 -33.65
C SER A 131 -16.20 -19.90 -34.48
N VAL A 132 -17.25 -20.53 -33.94
CA VAL A 132 -18.52 -20.79 -34.64
C VAL A 132 -19.53 -19.66 -34.40
N ILE A 133 -19.53 -19.05 -33.22
CA ILE A 133 -20.57 -18.11 -32.79
C ILE A 133 -19.96 -16.73 -32.54
N ASP A 134 -20.34 -15.79 -33.42
CA ASP A 134 -20.01 -14.38 -33.24
C ASP A 134 -21.14 -13.65 -32.48
N PRO A 135 -20.90 -13.21 -31.24
CA PRO A 135 -21.92 -12.51 -30.45
C PRO A 135 -22.37 -11.18 -31.06
N ALA A 136 -21.55 -10.54 -31.91
CA ALA A 136 -21.89 -9.29 -32.57
C ALA A 136 -22.99 -9.49 -33.63
N LYS A 137 -22.94 -10.61 -34.37
CA LYS A 137 -23.95 -10.95 -35.39
C LYS A 137 -25.32 -11.25 -34.77
N ILE A 138 -25.34 -11.86 -33.59
CA ILE A 138 -26.57 -12.30 -32.89
C ILE A 138 -27.13 -11.18 -31.98
N LYS A 139 -26.41 -10.05 -31.85
CA LYS A 139 -26.72 -8.93 -30.91
C LYS A 139 -26.90 -9.42 -29.47
N VAL A 140 -26.09 -10.38 -29.05
CA VAL A 140 -26.09 -10.93 -27.68
C VAL A 140 -24.91 -10.35 -26.91
N GLY A 141 -25.21 -9.57 -25.88
CA GLY A 141 -24.21 -9.07 -24.93
C GLY A 141 -23.84 -10.17 -23.94
N ILE A 142 -22.73 -10.86 -24.18
CA ILE A 142 -22.15 -11.85 -23.26
C ILE A 142 -21.44 -11.11 -22.13
N ARG A 143 -21.85 -11.35 -20.88
CA ARG A 143 -21.21 -10.75 -19.69
C ARG A 143 -20.03 -11.58 -19.21
N SER A 144 -20.14 -12.91 -19.24
CA SER A 144 -19.09 -13.80 -18.77
C SER A 144 -19.17 -15.17 -19.44
N VAL A 145 -18.00 -15.77 -19.70
CA VAL A 145 -17.85 -17.15 -20.17
C VAL A 145 -16.88 -17.88 -19.24
N ARG A 146 -17.37 -18.89 -18.51
CA ARG A 146 -16.56 -19.68 -17.57
C ARG A 146 -16.47 -21.13 -18.00
N ASN A 147 -15.30 -21.74 -17.85
CA ASN A 147 -15.11 -23.17 -18.10
C ASN A 147 -15.52 -23.98 -16.86
N LEU A 148 -16.17 -25.12 -17.08
CA LEU A 148 -16.50 -26.10 -16.05
C LEU A 148 -15.65 -27.37 -16.21
N ASN A 149 -15.70 -28.21 -15.19
CA ASN A 149 -15.15 -29.56 -15.26
C ASN A 149 -15.95 -30.39 -16.28
N LYS A 150 -15.30 -31.41 -16.88
CA LYS A 150 -15.85 -32.23 -17.98
C LYS A 150 -16.09 -31.49 -19.30
N GLY A 151 -15.31 -30.44 -19.56
CA GLY A 151 -15.37 -29.69 -20.82
C GLY A 151 -16.59 -28.77 -20.96
N GLY A 152 -17.44 -28.62 -19.93
CA GLY A 152 -18.59 -27.73 -19.96
C GLY A 152 -18.22 -26.24 -19.99
N VAL A 153 -19.15 -25.39 -20.45
CA VAL A 153 -19.00 -23.94 -20.53
C VAL A 153 -20.27 -23.27 -19.97
N VAL A 154 -20.08 -22.28 -19.10
CA VAL A 154 -21.14 -21.41 -18.59
C VAL A 154 -21.10 -20.09 -19.34
N ILE A 155 -22.23 -19.69 -19.90
CA ILE A 155 -22.39 -18.38 -20.52
C ILE A 155 -23.42 -17.58 -19.74
N GLU A 156 -23.02 -16.39 -19.29
CA GLU A 156 -23.88 -15.43 -18.60
C GLU A 156 -24.25 -14.29 -19.56
N CYS A 157 -25.56 -14.07 -19.72
CA CYS A 157 -26.12 -13.04 -20.59
C CYS A 157 -27.03 -12.10 -19.78
N GLY A 158 -27.13 -10.85 -20.21
CA GLY A 158 -27.95 -9.85 -19.51
C GLY A 158 -29.47 -10.09 -19.55
N SER A 159 -29.98 -11.01 -20.38
CA SER A 159 -31.41 -11.34 -20.42
C SER A 159 -31.67 -12.78 -20.89
N GLU A 160 -32.77 -13.38 -20.46
CA GLU A 160 -33.16 -14.76 -20.81
C GLU A 160 -33.53 -14.90 -22.30
N GLN A 161 -34.10 -13.86 -22.91
CA GLN A 161 -34.39 -13.83 -24.35
C GLN A 161 -33.13 -13.94 -25.21
N LYS A 162 -32.02 -13.33 -24.75
CA LYS A 162 -30.72 -13.43 -25.43
C LYS A 162 -30.13 -14.84 -25.33
N ILE A 163 -30.40 -15.56 -24.24
CA ILE A 163 -30.01 -16.97 -24.09
C ILE A 163 -30.82 -17.85 -25.00
N GLN A 164 -32.11 -17.58 -25.15
CA GLN A 164 -32.95 -18.36 -26.05
C GLN A 164 -32.50 -18.20 -27.52
N ARG A 165 -32.11 -16.98 -27.94
CA ARG A 165 -31.49 -16.75 -29.25
C ARG A 165 -30.15 -17.47 -29.40
N LEU A 166 -29.32 -17.45 -28.36
CA LEU A 166 -28.04 -18.17 -28.35
C LEU A 166 -28.26 -19.68 -28.44
N LYS A 167 -29.30 -20.21 -27.79
CA LYS A 167 -29.72 -21.61 -27.87
C LYS A 167 -30.15 -21.98 -29.30
N GLU A 168 -31.00 -21.17 -29.90
CA GLU A 168 -31.49 -21.39 -31.27
C GLU A 168 -30.34 -21.37 -32.29
N GLU A 169 -29.33 -20.53 -32.10
CA GLU A 169 -28.17 -20.49 -33.00
C GLU A 169 -27.26 -21.73 -32.82
N ILE A 170 -27.10 -22.22 -31.59
CA ILE A 170 -26.36 -23.46 -31.31
C ILE A 170 -27.10 -24.68 -31.90
N GLU A 171 -28.43 -24.67 -31.89
CA GLU A 171 -29.28 -25.74 -32.45
C GLU A 171 -29.43 -25.67 -33.98
N LYS A 172 -29.27 -24.49 -34.59
CA LYS A 172 -29.29 -24.29 -36.06
C LYS A 172 -27.99 -24.72 -36.74
N ASN A 173 -26.86 -24.71 -36.02
CA ASN A 173 -25.57 -25.14 -36.56
C ASN A 173 -25.43 -26.67 -36.53
N GLU A 174 -25.37 -27.28 -37.70
CA GLU A 174 -25.28 -28.75 -37.90
C GLU A 174 -24.06 -29.37 -37.19
N VAL A 175 -22.98 -28.60 -36.98
CA VAL A 175 -21.72 -29.06 -36.35
C VAL A 175 -21.82 -29.16 -34.81
N THR A 176 -22.67 -28.36 -34.17
CA THR A 176 -22.78 -28.29 -32.69
C THR A 176 -24.02 -28.99 -32.13
N LYS A 177 -25.01 -29.27 -32.98
CA LYS A 177 -26.27 -29.91 -32.61
C LYS A 177 -26.10 -31.36 -32.11
N ASP A 178 -25.15 -32.08 -32.70
CA ASP A 178 -24.93 -33.49 -32.36
C ASP A 178 -23.98 -33.68 -31.16
N GLU A 179 -23.12 -32.70 -30.86
CA GLU A 179 -22.10 -32.82 -29.81
C GLU A 179 -22.47 -32.14 -28.47
N MET A 180 -23.45 -31.23 -28.41
CA MET A 180 -23.65 -30.37 -27.23
C MET A 180 -25.05 -30.45 -26.62
N GLU A 181 -25.12 -30.59 -25.29
CA GLU A 181 -26.33 -30.48 -24.47
C GLU A 181 -26.38 -29.15 -23.74
N LEU A 182 -27.46 -28.39 -23.94
CA LEU A 182 -27.74 -27.19 -23.17
C LEU A 182 -28.59 -27.53 -21.93
N LYS A 183 -28.08 -27.30 -20.74
CA LYS A 183 -28.81 -27.44 -19.47
C LYS A 183 -29.10 -26.07 -18.86
N ARG A 184 -30.33 -25.87 -18.36
CA ARG A 184 -30.65 -24.72 -17.51
C ARG A 184 -30.14 -25.00 -16.09
N PRO A 185 -29.51 -24.03 -15.41
CA PRO A 185 -29.10 -24.22 -14.02
C PRO A 185 -30.33 -24.44 -13.13
N LYS A 186 -30.39 -25.60 -12.46
CA LYS A 186 -31.43 -25.90 -11.48
C LYS A 186 -31.09 -25.13 -10.20
N LYS A 187 -31.99 -24.26 -9.73
CA LYS A 187 -31.80 -23.54 -8.47
C LYS A 187 -31.70 -24.55 -7.33
N PHE A 188 -30.56 -24.55 -6.63
CA PHE A 188 -30.40 -25.31 -5.39
C PHE A 188 -31.12 -24.54 -4.27
N ASN A 189 -32.07 -25.18 -3.60
CA ASN A 189 -32.75 -24.62 -2.43
C ASN A 189 -32.10 -25.21 -1.16
N PRO A 190 -31.12 -24.53 -0.53
CA PRO A 190 -30.59 -24.97 0.75
C PRO A 190 -31.58 -24.60 1.86
N LYS A 191 -32.63 -25.41 2.08
CA LYS A 191 -33.39 -25.34 3.33
C LYS A 191 -32.72 -26.27 4.33
N LEU A 192 -32.22 -25.68 5.42
CA LEU A 192 -31.90 -26.29 6.72
C LEU A 192 -30.56 -27.06 6.82
N LEU A 193 -29.49 -26.33 7.13
CA LEU A 193 -28.45 -26.86 8.02
C LEU A 193 -28.36 -25.91 9.22
N SER A 194 -29.20 -26.15 10.23
CA SER A 194 -29.07 -25.49 11.54
C SER A 194 -27.88 -26.11 12.27
N THR A 195 -26.76 -25.40 12.30
CA THR A 195 -25.62 -25.71 13.16
C THR A 195 -25.98 -25.48 14.63
N THR A 196 -26.25 -26.55 15.36
CA THR A 196 -26.07 -26.60 16.82
C THR A 196 -24.87 -27.48 17.10
N TRP A 197 -23.72 -26.85 17.36
CA TRP A 197 -22.61 -27.51 18.06
C TRP A 197 -22.92 -27.41 19.56
N LYS A 198 -23.15 -28.55 20.21
CA LYS A 198 -23.26 -28.63 21.67
C LYS A 198 -22.05 -29.41 22.16
N THR A 199 -21.13 -28.70 22.78
CA THR A 199 -19.97 -29.21 23.50
C THR A 199 -20.43 -30.14 24.62
N ILE A 200 -19.90 -31.37 24.65
CA ILE A 200 -19.54 -32.12 25.87
C ILE A 200 -18.26 -32.87 25.56
#